data_AF-A0A229RSA3-F1
#
_entry.id   AF-A0A229RSA3-F1
#
_cell.length_a   1.000
_cell.length_b   1.000
_cell.length_c   1.000
_cell.angle_alpha   90.00
_cell.angle_beta   90.00
_cell.angle_gamma   90.00
#
_symmetry.space_group_name_H-M   'P 1'
#
loop_
_entity.id
_entity.type
_entity.pdbx_description
1 polymer ?
#
loop_
_entity_poly.entity_id
_entity_poly.type
_entity_poly.pdbx_seq_one_letter_code
_entity_poly.pdbx_strand_id
1 'polypeptide(L)'
;MDDLIADLDTSTFMPVEGFAVRLFPRGSGMGDGLRFIDGEDTVLAEFSWWDNVEVTLRDWTLDDVPLGTSQEPFRESDQCWFLLIWREGEDVLIAESDDPGEPVFERRSRVPASAYLDAWKAALREARPPSP
;
A
#
# COMPACT_ATOMS: atom_id res chain seq x y z
N MET A 1 -6.78 -6.11 -21.79
CA MET A 1 -5.87 -6.43 -20.66
C MET A 1 -6.55 -5.84 -19.43
N ASP A 2 -7.73 -6.34 -19.08
CA ASP A 2 -8.76 -5.49 -18.46
C ASP A 2 -9.54 -6.12 -17.31
N ASP A 3 -9.12 -7.27 -16.78
CA ASP A 3 -9.87 -7.86 -15.66
C ASP A 3 -8.98 -8.63 -14.66
N LEU A 4 -7.81 -8.06 -14.34
CA LEU A 4 -6.91 -8.61 -13.32
C LEU A 4 -7.60 -8.84 -11.97
N ILE A 5 -8.66 -8.07 -11.67
CA ILE A 5 -9.42 -8.22 -10.42
C ILE A 5 -10.74 -8.98 -10.56
N ALA A 6 -11.33 -9.15 -11.75
CA ALA A 6 -12.61 -9.86 -11.83
C ALA A 6 -12.50 -11.36 -11.52
N ASP A 7 -11.32 -11.94 -11.78
CA ASP A 7 -11.04 -13.33 -11.46
C ASP A 7 -10.45 -13.52 -10.04
N LEU A 8 -10.19 -12.42 -9.32
CA LEU A 8 -9.71 -12.46 -7.95
C LEU A 8 -10.87 -12.77 -6.99
N ASP A 9 -10.79 -13.91 -6.31
CA ASP A 9 -11.70 -14.23 -5.23
C ASP A 9 -11.40 -13.35 -4.00
N THR A 10 -12.11 -12.21 -3.88
CA THR A 10 -11.90 -11.25 -2.79
C THR A 10 -12.25 -11.83 -1.42
N SER A 11 -13.00 -12.94 -1.35
CA SER A 11 -13.30 -13.62 -0.10
C SER A 11 -12.07 -14.27 0.55
N THR A 12 -11.00 -14.47 -0.23
CA THR A 12 -9.72 -15.01 0.26
C THR A 12 -8.82 -13.98 0.95
N PHE A 13 -9.21 -12.70 0.97
CA PHE A 13 -8.42 -11.63 1.56
C PHE A 13 -8.55 -11.66 3.09
N MET A 14 -7.41 -11.61 3.77
CA MET A 14 -7.35 -11.73 5.21
C MET A 14 -7.63 -10.37 5.86
N PRO A 15 -8.58 -10.28 6.81
CA PRO A 15 -8.82 -9.03 7.54
C PRO A 15 -7.58 -8.64 8.34
N VAL A 16 -7.21 -7.37 8.30
CA VAL A 16 -6.06 -6.82 9.01
C VAL A 16 -6.53 -5.94 10.15
N GLU A 17 -6.05 -6.27 11.36
CA GLU A 17 -6.19 -5.41 12.53
C GLU A 17 -4.93 -4.57 12.74
N GLY A 18 -5.10 -3.33 13.21
CA GLY A 18 -3.97 -2.44 13.53
C GLY A 18 -3.16 -1.96 12.31
N PHE A 19 -3.75 -1.91 11.12
CA PHE A 19 -3.09 -1.46 9.90
C PHE A 19 -2.36 -0.12 10.09
N ALA A 20 -1.11 -0.06 9.63
CA ALA A 20 -0.33 1.17 9.61
C ALA A 20 0.50 1.30 8.32
N VAL A 21 0.73 2.56 7.93
CA VAL A 21 1.66 2.95 6.88
C VAL A 21 2.93 3.43 7.57
N ARG A 22 4.07 2.78 7.29
CA ARG A 22 5.31 3.01 8.03
C ARG A 22 6.45 3.38 7.10
N LEU A 23 7.12 4.49 7.43
CA LEU A 23 8.40 4.84 6.87
C LEU A 23 9.51 4.04 7.55
N PHE A 24 10.52 3.62 6.79
CA PHE A 24 11.68 2.93 7.35
C PHE A 24 12.97 3.31 6.61
N PRO A 25 14.10 3.44 7.31
CA PRO A 25 15.36 3.80 6.67
C PRO A 25 15.86 2.64 5.80
N ARG A 26 16.14 2.91 4.51
CA ARG A 26 16.71 1.90 3.58
C ARG A 26 18.24 1.80 3.64
N GLY A 27 18.90 2.73 4.32
CA GLY A 27 20.36 2.79 4.46
C GLY A 27 20.96 4.07 3.86
N SER A 28 22.28 4.23 3.97
CA SER A 28 22.97 5.49 3.64
C SER A 28 22.72 5.94 2.19
N GLY A 29 21.99 7.04 2.03
CA GLY A 29 21.82 7.77 0.76
C GLY A 29 20.54 7.47 -0.02
N MET A 30 19.69 6.54 0.43
CA MET A 30 18.43 6.17 -0.26
C MET A 30 17.16 6.79 0.37
N GLY A 31 17.31 7.51 1.49
CA GLY A 31 16.18 8.03 2.26
C GLY A 31 15.37 6.92 2.92
N ASP A 32 14.12 7.23 3.24
CA ASP A 32 13.18 6.25 3.79
C ASP A 32 12.39 5.57 2.67
N GLY A 33 12.12 4.28 2.86
CA GLY A 33 11.13 3.52 2.10
C GLY A 33 9.78 3.50 2.82
N LEU A 34 8.78 2.91 2.18
CA LEU A 34 7.43 2.80 2.72
C LEU A 34 6.92 1.37 2.64
N ARG A 35 6.25 0.95 3.71
CA ARG A 35 5.61 -0.36 3.79
C ARG A 35 4.29 -0.28 4.53
N PHE A 36 3.41 -1.23 4.22
CA PHE A 36 2.22 -1.52 4.98
C PHE A 36 2.50 -2.61 5.99
N ILE A 37 1.97 -2.43 7.20
CA ILE A 37 2.12 -3.39 8.29
C ILE A 37 0.79 -3.62 9.01
N ASP A 38 0.66 -4.75 9.68
CA ASP A 38 -0.42 -5.00 10.64
C ASP A 38 -0.06 -4.52 12.06
N GLY A 39 -0.97 -4.74 13.02
CA GLY A 39 -0.77 -4.39 14.43
C GLY A 39 0.33 -5.17 15.15
N GLU A 40 0.87 -6.23 14.54
CA GLU A 40 2.00 -7.03 15.05
C GLU A 40 3.32 -6.69 14.34
N ASP A 41 3.36 -5.61 13.54
CA ASP A 41 4.50 -5.20 12.71
C ASP A 41 4.85 -6.17 11.57
N THR A 42 3.95 -7.10 11.20
CA THR A 42 4.11 -7.97 10.03
C THR A 42 3.98 -7.14 8.76
N VAL A 43 4.90 -7.33 7.79
CA VAL A 43 4.84 -6.64 6.50
C VAL A 43 3.75 -7.23 5.61
N LEU A 44 2.83 -6.37 5.18
CA LEU A 44 1.70 -6.72 4.31
C LEU A 44 1.97 -6.39 2.84
N ALA A 45 2.71 -5.32 2.59
CA ALA A 45 3.21 -4.91 1.28
C ALA A 45 4.37 -3.93 1.45
N GLU A 46 5.33 -3.91 0.52
CA GLU A 46 6.43 -2.95 0.52
C GLU A 46 6.54 -2.23 -0.82
N PHE A 47 6.69 -0.90 -0.80
CA PHE A 47 6.93 -0.07 -1.97
C PHE A 47 8.43 -0.01 -2.24
N SER A 48 9.01 -1.11 -2.72
CA SER A 48 10.47 -1.31 -2.73
C SER A 48 11.25 -0.34 -3.64
N TRP A 49 10.57 0.36 -4.56
CA TRP A 49 11.17 1.34 -5.47
C TRP A 49 10.86 2.79 -5.14
N TRP A 50 10.14 3.01 -4.04
CA TRP A 50 9.90 4.36 -3.56
C TRP A 50 11.09 4.76 -2.68
N ASP A 51 11.99 5.55 -3.25
CA ASP A 51 13.11 6.16 -2.53
C ASP A 51 12.76 7.58 -2.08
N ASN A 52 13.37 8.03 -0.99
CA ASN A 52 13.15 9.35 -0.40
C ASN A 52 11.65 9.66 -0.17
N VAL A 53 10.88 8.66 0.30
CA VAL A 53 9.42 8.78 0.45
C VAL A 53 9.06 9.88 1.43
N GLU A 54 9.88 10.10 2.45
CA GLU A 54 9.72 11.17 3.42
C GLU A 54 9.75 12.58 2.78
N VAL A 55 10.40 12.74 1.63
CA VAL A 55 10.40 14.00 0.88
C VAL A 55 9.13 14.10 0.04
N THR A 56 8.82 13.05 -0.70
CA THR A 56 7.65 12.99 -1.60
C THR A 56 6.34 13.19 -0.82
N LEU A 57 6.18 12.55 0.34
CA LEU A 57 4.97 12.63 1.15
C LEU A 57 4.71 14.02 1.74
N ARG A 58 5.68 14.94 1.75
CA ARG A 58 5.49 16.30 2.30
C ARG A 58 4.45 17.09 1.51
N ASP A 59 4.46 16.91 0.20
CA ASP A 59 3.58 17.62 -0.72
C ASP A 59 2.30 16.84 -1.02
N TRP A 60 2.20 15.59 -0.53
CA TRP A 60 1.03 14.75 -0.73
C TRP A 60 -0.14 15.13 0.19
N THR A 61 -1.31 14.89 -0.37
CA THR A 61 -2.63 14.91 0.26
C THR A 61 -3.21 13.49 0.26
N LEU A 62 -4.42 13.33 0.81
CA LEU A 62 -5.10 12.04 0.73
C LEU A 62 -5.54 11.67 -0.69
N ASP A 63 -5.62 12.62 -1.61
CA ASP A 63 -5.97 12.33 -3.01
C ASP A 63 -4.78 11.73 -3.78
N ASP A 64 -3.56 11.86 -3.24
CA ASP A 64 -2.33 11.35 -3.85
C ASP A 64 -1.97 9.92 -3.39
N VAL A 65 -2.64 9.42 -2.35
CA VAL A 65 -2.30 8.10 -1.77
C VAL A 65 -2.73 6.95 -2.70
N PRO A 66 -2.02 5.80 -2.68
CA PRO A 66 -2.35 4.62 -3.48
C PRO A 66 -3.74 4.05 -3.23
N LEU A 67 -4.76 4.55 -3.92
CA LEU A 67 -6.12 4.05 -3.76
C LEU A 67 -6.88 4.10 -5.08
N GLY A 68 -7.03 2.93 -5.70
CA GLY A 68 -7.87 2.79 -6.89
C GLY A 68 -9.31 2.40 -6.59
N THR A 69 -10.06 2.20 -7.66
CA THR A 69 -11.40 1.59 -7.65
C THR A 69 -11.34 0.17 -8.18
N SER A 70 -12.42 -0.60 -8.06
CA SER A 70 -12.46 -1.92 -8.71
C SER A 70 -12.30 -1.83 -10.23
N GLN A 71 -12.79 -0.77 -10.87
CA GLN A 71 -12.62 -0.60 -12.32
C GLN A 71 -11.22 -0.12 -12.71
N GLU A 72 -10.59 0.67 -11.84
CA GLU A 72 -9.27 1.25 -12.04
C GLU A 72 -8.46 1.11 -10.74
N PRO A 73 -7.93 -0.09 -10.45
CA PRO A 73 -7.14 -0.31 -9.24
C PRO A 73 -5.82 0.45 -9.35
N PHE A 74 -5.28 0.90 -8.22
CA PHE A 74 -3.89 1.34 -8.17
C PHE A 74 -3.02 0.13 -8.46
N ARG A 75 -2.08 0.28 -9.40
CA ARG A 75 -1.16 -0.78 -9.82
C ARG A 75 0.25 -0.27 -9.73
N GLU A 76 1.10 -1.08 -9.13
CA GLU A 76 2.54 -0.90 -9.21
C GLU A 76 3.20 -2.22 -9.55
N SER A 77 4.22 -2.17 -10.38
CA SER A 77 4.88 -3.38 -10.86
C SER A 77 6.32 -3.09 -11.23
N ASP A 78 7.21 -4.02 -10.92
CA ASP A 78 8.54 -4.07 -11.50
C ASP A 78 8.90 -5.53 -11.82
N GLN A 79 10.04 -5.80 -12.46
CA GLN A 79 10.33 -7.04 -13.20
C GLN A 79 10.09 -8.37 -12.44
N CYS A 80 9.98 -8.35 -11.10
CA CYS A 80 9.65 -9.50 -10.25
C CYS A 80 8.67 -9.16 -9.10
N TRP A 81 7.82 -8.14 -9.23
CA TRP A 81 6.91 -7.73 -8.16
C TRP A 81 5.67 -7.02 -8.70
N PHE A 82 4.52 -7.26 -8.07
CA PHE A 82 3.25 -6.68 -8.48
C PHE A 82 2.37 -6.35 -7.26
N LEU A 83 1.87 -5.12 -7.19
CA LEU A 83 0.99 -4.62 -6.14
C LEU A 83 -0.30 -4.05 -6.73
N LEU A 84 -1.42 -4.50 -6.19
CA LEU A 84 -2.76 -3.96 -6.46
C LEU A 84 -3.38 -3.40 -5.19
N ILE A 85 -3.95 -2.21 -5.30
CA ILE A 85 -4.72 -1.59 -4.22
C ILE A 85 -6.01 -0.99 -4.76
N TRP A 86 -7.15 -1.39 -4.22
CA TRP A 86 -8.43 -0.81 -4.61
C TRP A 86 -9.44 -0.83 -3.48
N ARG A 87 -10.42 0.07 -3.58
CA ARG A 87 -11.57 0.09 -2.71
C ARG A 87 -12.66 -0.87 -3.19
N GLU A 88 -13.18 -1.67 -2.27
CA GLU A 88 -14.36 -2.52 -2.45
C GLU A 88 -15.31 -2.27 -1.28
N GLY A 89 -16.38 -1.49 -1.52
CA GLY A 89 -17.34 -1.10 -0.48
C GLY A 89 -16.70 -0.27 0.65
N GLU A 90 -16.75 -0.81 1.87
CA GLU A 90 -16.16 -0.20 3.07
C GLU A 90 -14.72 -0.64 3.34
N ASP A 91 -14.18 -1.52 2.50
CA ASP A 91 -12.84 -2.07 2.63
C ASP A 91 -11.91 -1.60 1.50
N VAL A 92 -10.62 -1.65 1.78
CA VAL A 92 -9.52 -1.54 0.83
C VAL A 92 -8.85 -2.91 0.76
N LEU A 93 -8.73 -3.43 -0.45
CA LEU A 93 -8.06 -4.69 -0.73
C LEU A 93 -6.66 -4.39 -1.25
N ILE A 94 -5.68 -5.09 -0.69
CA ILE A 94 -4.26 -4.96 -1.01
C ILE A 94 -3.79 -6.36 -1.39
N ALA A 95 -3.27 -6.51 -2.60
CA ALA A 95 -2.75 -7.77 -3.11
C ALA A 95 -1.33 -7.56 -3.61
N GLU A 96 -0.37 -8.29 -3.03
CA GLU A 96 1.03 -8.25 -3.45
C GLU A 96 1.44 -9.64 -3.96
N SER A 97 2.23 -9.65 -5.03
CA SER A 97 2.85 -10.84 -5.60
C SER A 97 4.33 -10.61 -5.87
N ASP A 98 5.15 -11.63 -5.58
CA ASP A 98 6.58 -11.67 -5.88
C ASP A 98 6.86 -12.33 -7.26
N ASP A 99 5.83 -12.62 -8.07
CA ASP A 99 5.95 -13.14 -9.44
C ASP A 99 4.96 -12.44 -10.40
N PRO A 100 5.43 -11.62 -11.36
CA PRO A 100 4.56 -10.94 -12.32
C PRO A 100 4.11 -11.85 -13.47
N GLY A 101 4.68 -13.06 -13.61
CA GLY A 101 4.37 -14.02 -14.67
C GLY A 101 3.13 -14.86 -14.41
N GLU A 102 2.78 -15.06 -13.14
CA GLU A 102 1.56 -15.73 -12.70
C GLU A 102 0.92 -14.89 -11.59
N PRO A 103 -0.35 -14.45 -11.70
CA PRO A 103 -0.99 -13.58 -10.71
C PRO A 103 -1.41 -14.35 -9.43
N VAL A 104 -0.48 -15.09 -8.85
CA VAL A 104 -0.64 -15.71 -7.55
C VAL A 104 -0.24 -14.67 -6.51
N PHE A 105 -1.22 -13.94 -5.99
CA PHE A 105 -0.98 -13.01 -4.89
C PHE A 105 -0.81 -13.79 -3.59
N GLU A 106 0.41 -13.91 -3.09
CA GLU A 106 0.71 -14.61 -1.84
C GLU A 106 0.26 -13.80 -0.61
N ARG A 107 0.30 -12.47 -0.70
CA ARG A 107 -0.17 -11.58 0.36
C ARG A 107 -1.46 -10.89 -0.08
N ARG A 108 -2.55 -11.17 0.64
CA ARG A 108 -3.89 -10.65 0.36
C ARG A 108 -4.49 -10.10 1.64
N SER A 109 -4.58 -8.78 1.72
CA SER A 109 -4.97 -8.07 2.93
C SER A 109 -6.25 -7.26 2.69
N ARG A 110 -7.20 -7.35 3.61
CA ARG A 110 -8.42 -6.57 3.64
C ARG A 110 -8.37 -5.61 4.82
N VAL A 111 -8.41 -4.33 4.53
CA VAL A 111 -8.29 -3.25 5.53
C VAL A 111 -9.56 -2.40 5.49
N PRO A 112 -10.20 -2.10 6.63
CA PRO A 112 -11.29 -1.12 6.63
C PRO A 112 -10.83 0.20 6.02
N ALA A 113 -11.60 0.78 5.09
CA ALA A 113 -11.19 1.99 4.36
C ALA A 113 -10.93 3.18 5.29
N SER A 114 -11.65 3.26 6.42
CA SER A 114 -11.38 4.24 7.47
C SER A 114 -9.99 4.07 8.08
N ALA A 115 -9.61 2.84 8.45
CA ALA A 115 -8.30 2.52 9.00
C ALA A 115 -7.18 2.78 7.99
N TYR A 116 -7.39 2.41 6.72
CA TYR A 116 -6.46 2.69 5.63
C TYR A 116 -6.17 4.19 5.50
N LEU A 117 -7.23 5.00 5.41
CA LEU A 117 -7.11 6.45 5.26
C LEU A 117 -6.53 7.12 6.51
N ASP A 118 -6.87 6.66 7.71
CA ASP A 118 -6.30 7.19 8.96
C ASP A 118 -4.81 6.87 9.10
N ALA A 119 -4.38 5.68 8.69
CA ALA A 119 -2.97 5.32 8.63
C ALA A 119 -2.18 6.22 7.66
N TRP A 120 -2.74 6.51 6.49
CA TRP A 120 -2.14 7.47 5.55
C TRP A 120 -2.10 8.90 6.11
N LYS A 121 -3.16 9.38 6.78
CA LYS A 121 -3.13 10.68 7.46
C LYS A 121 -1.98 10.75 8.48
N ALA A 122 -1.75 9.67 9.21
CA ALA A 122 -0.67 9.60 10.18
C ALA A 122 0.70 9.69 9.50
N ALA A 123 0.94 8.90 8.44
CA ALA A 123 2.19 8.92 7.68
C ALA A 123 2.46 10.28 7.00
N LEU A 124 1.44 10.88 6.37
CA LEU A 124 1.55 12.21 5.76
C LEU A 124 1.88 13.29 6.80
N ARG A 125 1.33 13.20 8.01
CA ARG A 125 1.65 14.12 9.10
C ARG A 125 3.07 13.93 9.62
N GLU A 126 3.56 12.69 9.69
CA GLU A 126 4.91 12.37 10.12
C GLU A 126 5.97 12.87 9.13
N ALA A 127 5.70 12.78 7.83
CA ALA A 127 6.63 13.24 6.78
C ALA A 127 6.78 14.77 6.74
N ARG A 128 5.75 15.51 7.19
CA ARG A 128 5.76 16.98 7.17
C ARG A 128 6.69 17.52 8.25
N PRO A 129 7.52 18.53 7.92
CA PRO A 129 8.35 19.17 8.93
C PRO A 129 7.48 19.79 10.02
N PRO A 130 7.94 19.83 11.29
CA PRO A 130 7.25 20.57 12.34
C PRO A 130 7.10 22.03 11.87
N SER A 131 5.87 22.56 11.94
CA SER A 131 5.66 23.99 11.68
C SER A 131 6.48 24.82 12.67
N PRO A 132 7.13 25.91 12.22
CA PRO A 132 7.93 26.77 13.10
C PRO A 132 7.11 27.46 14.19
#